data_AF-A0A5C8S4B6-F1
#
_entry.id   AF-A0A5C8S4B6-F1
#
_cell.length_a   1.000
_cell.length_b   1.000
_cell.length_c   1.000
_cell.angle_alpha   90.00
_cell.angle_beta   90.00
_cell.angle_gamma   90.00
#
_symmetry.space_group_name_H-M   'P 1'
#
loop_
_entity.id
_entity.type
_entity.pdbx_description
1 polymer ?
#
loop_
_entity_poly.entity_id
_entity_poly.type
_entity_poly.pdbx_seq_one_letter_code
_entity_poly.pdbx_strand_id
1 'polypeptide(L)'
;MTIQLSPQQRRTMQRLANEADKAIEGDRWFFARHSSREYRVRLISKAEQRQTELIEGGTFNLTAATPAAFIALKQVAPGVRLKVVVFGPAEAIGEELGEADARDVFEGYADKHPQIRAQERMMRLAMARPDSPYRDGGKP
;
A
#
# COMPACT_ATOMS: atom_id res chain seq x y z
N MET A 1 -8.31 11.72 -10.87
CA MET A 1 -8.22 12.86 -9.94
C MET A 1 -6.77 13.29 -9.92
N THR A 2 -6.45 14.50 -10.38
CA THR A 2 -5.06 15.00 -10.37
C THR A 2 -4.85 15.71 -9.04
N ILE A 3 -4.03 15.14 -8.16
CA ILE A 3 -3.74 15.73 -6.84
C ILE A 3 -2.90 16.99 -7.06
N GLN A 4 -3.49 18.17 -6.83
CA GLN A 4 -2.77 19.44 -6.89
C GLN A 4 -2.17 19.77 -5.52
N LEU A 5 -0.91 19.38 -5.32
CA LEU A 5 -0.14 19.75 -4.13
C LEU A 5 0.44 21.17 -4.27
N SER A 6 0.35 21.97 -3.21
CA SER A 6 1.06 23.25 -3.10
C SER A 6 2.57 23.05 -3.14
N PRO A 7 3.38 24.08 -3.49
CA PRO A 7 4.83 23.96 -3.50
C PRO A 7 5.41 23.47 -2.17
N GLN A 8 4.83 23.89 -1.04
CA GLN A 8 5.22 23.43 0.29
C GLN A 8 4.85 21.96 0.50
N GLN A 9 3.62 21.55 0.13
CA GLN A 9 3.19 20.16 0.24
C GLN A 9 4.06 19.24 -0.65
N ARG A 10 4.50 19.67 -1.83
CA ARG A 10 5.43 18.90 -2.68
C ARG A 10 6.77 18.67 -2.01
N ARG A 11 7.37 19.70 -1.39
CA ARG A 11 8.64 19.54 -0.66
C ARG A 11 8.49 18.58 0.51
N THR A 12 7.39 18.69 1.26
CA THR A 12 7.07 17.77 2.34
C THR A 12 6.89 16.33 1.82
N MET A 13 6.15 16.16 0.73
CA MET A 13 5.93 14.86 0.09
C MET A 13 7.25 14.21 -0.32
N GLN A 14 8.18 14.98 -0.92
CA GLN A 14 9.49 14.47 -1.31
C GLN A 14 10.31 13.99 -0.11
N ARG A 15 10.33 14.73 0.99
CA ARG A 15 11.00 14.30 2.21
C ARG A 15 10.39 13.02 2.77
N LEU A 16 9.06 12.95 2.82
CA LEU A 16 8.34 11.77 3.30
C LEU A 16 8.54 10.55 2.40
N ALA A 17 8.72 10.74 1.09
CA ALA A 17 9.03 9.65 0.16
C ALA A 17 10.34 8.95 0.55
N ASN A 18 11.41 9.73 0.77
CA ASN A 18 12.71 9.18 1.18
C ASN A 18 12.62 8.44 2.54
N GLU A 19 11.75 8.90 3.45
CA GLU A 19 11.52 8.24 4.73
C GLU A 19 10.70 6.94 4.57
N ALA A 20 9.75 6.92 3.62
CA ALA A 20 8.91 5.77 3.31
C ALA A 20 9.66 4.66 2.55
N ASP A 21 10.78 4.97 1.88
CA ASP A 21 11.59 4.00 1.16
C ASP A 21 12.01 2.81 2.03
N LYS A 22 12.27 3.02 3.33
CA LYS A 22 12.58 1.92 4.26
C LYS A 22 11.42 0.93 4.40
N ALA A 23 10.19 1.42 4.44
CA ALA A 23 9.01 0.56 4.54
C ALA A 23 8.77 -0.20 3.22
N ILE A 24 8.95 0.49 2.07
CA ILE A 24 8.85 -0.11 0.73
C ILE A 24 9.90 -1.21 0.56
N GLU A 25 11.13 -0.95 0.98
CA GLU A 25 12.21 -1.94 0.92
C GLU A 25 11.91 -3.13 1.84
N GLY A 26 11.36 -2.89 3.04
CA GLY A 26 10.87 -3.93 3.93
C GLY A 26 9.78 -4.80 3.30
N ASP A 27 8.88 -4.22 2.48
CA ASP A 27 7.91 -4.96 1.68
C ASP A 27 8.58 -5.77 0.58
N ARG A 28 9.57 -5.21 -0.10
CA ARG A 28 10.36 -5.93 -1.10
C ARG A 28 11.01 -7.18 -0.52
N TRP A 29 11.70 -7.04 0.61
CA TRP A 29 12.36 -8.16 1.28
C TRP A 29 11.38 -9.23 1.78
N PHE A 30 10.22 -8.84 2.29
CA PHE A 30 9.20 -9.80 2.72
C PHE A 30 8.78 -10.72 1.58
N PHE A 31 8.36 -10.16 0.44
CA PHE A 31 7.92 -10.95 -0.71
C PHE A 31 9.05 -11.73 -1.37
N ALA A 32 10.30 -11.22 -1.31
CA ALA A 32 11.46 -11.96 -1.78
C ALA A 32 11.76 -13.21 -0.91
N ARG A 33 11.59 -13.09 0.42
CA ARG A 33 11.80 -14.21 1.37
C ARG A 33 10.64 -15.19 1.38
N HIS A 34 9.43 -14.71 1.13
CA HIS A 34 8.21 -15.51 1.13
C HIS A 34 7.58 -15.53 -0.27
N SER A 35 8.23 -16.18 -1.22
CA SER A 35 7.85 -16.16 -2.63
C SER A 35 6.47 -16.78 -2.94
N SER A 36 5.89 -17.52 -2.00
CA SER A 36 4.53 -18.07 -2.10
C SER A 36 3.44 -17.12 -1.57
N ARG A 37 3.82 -15.96 -1.02
CA ARG A 37 2.87 -14.98 -0.47
C ARG A 37 2.52 -13.95 -1.54
N GLU A 38 1.24 -13.66 -1.69
CA GLU A 38 0.74 -12.55 -2.50
C GLU A 38 0.24 -11.40 -1.63
N TYR A 39 -0.10 -11.65 -0.36
CA TYR A 39 -0.66 -10.64 0.54
C TYR A 39 0.19 -10.42 1.78
N ARG A 40 0.24 -9.16 2.21
CA ARG A 40 0.87 -8.72 3.46
C ARG A 40 0.02 -7.67 4.13
N VAL A 41 -0.11 -7.75 5.45
CA VAL A 41 -0.60 -6.65 6.27
C VAL A 41 0.52 -6.21 7.20
N ARG A 42 0.66 -4.91 7.44
CA ARG A 42 1.61 -4.38 8.44
C ARG A 42 1.12 -3.07 8.99
N LEU A 43 1.65 -2.65 10.13
CA LEU A 43 1.44 -1.28 10.59
C LEU A 43 1.95 -0.28 9.54
N ILE A 44 1.20 0.81 9.39
CA ILE A 44 1.64 1.91 8.55
C ILE A 44 2.86 2.57 9.18
N SER A 45 3.86 2.90 8.37
CA SER A 45 4.98 3.71 8.87
C SER A 45 4.52 5.16 9.10
N LYS A 46 5.19 5.89 10.00
CA LYS A 46 4.89 7.30 10.24
C LYS A 46 5.00 8.15 8.96
N ALA A 47 5.94 7.81 8.08
CA ALA A 47 6.12 8.50 6.82
C ALA A 47 4.92 8.27 5.88
N GLU A 48 4.51 7.01 5.69
CA GLU A 48 3.35 6.68 4.86
C GLU A 48 2.05 7.28 5.39
N GLN A 49 1.83 7.24 6.71
CA GLN A 49 0.67 7.89 7.32
C GLN A 49 0.62 9.37 6.95
N ARG A 50 1.73 10.09 7.16
CA ARG A 50 1.81 11.52 6.83
C ARG A 50 1.62 11.79 5.35
N GLN A 51 2.07 10.90 4.46
CA GLN A 51 1.81 11.03 3.02
C GLN A 51 0.33 10.93 2.72
N THR A 52 -0.36 9.93 3.27
CA THR A 52 -1.81 9.77 3.09
C THR A 52 -2.57 10.97 3.67
N GLU A 53 -2.25 11.40 4.89
CA GLU A 53 -2.85 12.57 5.52
C GLU A 53 -2.67 13.86 4.69
N LEU A 54 -1.49 14.03 4.07
CA LEU A 54 -1.20 15.16 3.18
C LEU A 54 -2.03 15.12 1.90
N ILE A 55 -2.30 13.93 1.35
CA ILE A 55 -3.09 13.73 0.12
C ILE A 55 -4.58 13.95 0.41
N GLU A 56 -5.08 13.38 1.51
CA GLU A 56 -6.49 13.46 1.91
C GLU A 56 -6.85 14.81 2.54
N GLY A 57 -5.86 15.63 2.91
CA GLY A 57 -6.08 16.97 3.46
C GLY A 57 -6.55 16.95 4.92
N GLY A 58 -6.18 15.94 5.70
CA GLY A 58 -6.59 15.78 7.10
C GLY A 58 -5.79 14.69 7.81
N THR A 59 -5.97 14.55 9.12
CA THR A 59 -5.34 13.48 9.92
C THR A 59 -6.18 12.21 9.92
N PHE A 60 -5.57 11.06 10.15
CA PHE A 60 -6.33 9.84 10.38
C PHE A 60 -7.27 9.99 11.59
N ASN A 61 -8.54 9.66 11.39
CA ASN A 61 -9.54 9.67 12.45
C ASN A 61 -9.50 8.33 13.20
N LEU A 62 -8.43 8.10 13.98
CA LEU A 62 -8.28 6.91 14.81
C LEU A 62 -9.19 7.02 16.03
N THR A 63 -9.93 5.94 16.30
CA THR A 63 -10.91 5.89 17.41
C THR A 63 -10.51 4.82 18.42
N ALA A 64 -11.18 4.76 19.58
CA ALA A 64 -10.97 3.66 20.53
C ALA A 64 -11.28 2.28 19.92
N ALA A 65 -12.20 2.20 18.95
CA ALA A 65 -12.53 0.96 18.25
C ALA A 65 -11.57 0.62 17.10
N THR A 66 -10.88 1.63 16.56
CA THR A 66 -9.90 1.51 15.46
C THR A 66 -8.66 2.35 15.77
N PRO A 67 -7.90 1.99 16.81
CA PRO A 67 -6.80 2.80 17.32
C PRO A 67 -5.58 2.78 16.41
N ALA A 68 -5.53 1.90 15.40
CA ALA A 68 -4.37 1.73 14.53
C ALA A 68 -4.74 1.77 13.04
N ALA A 69 -3.77 2.24 12.25
CA ALA A 69 -3.79 2.19 10.80
C ALA A 69 -2.76 1.19 10.29
N PHE A 70 -3.16 0.46 9.26
CA PHE A 70 -2.38 -0.61 8.65
C PHE A 70 -2.29 -0.38 7.15
N ILE A 71 -1.25 -0.94 6.59
CA ILE A 71 -1.07 -1.14 5.18
C ILE A 71 -1.43 -2.58 4.86
N ALA A 72 -2.45 -2.78 4.02
CA ALA A 72 -2.71 -4.05 3.36
C ALA A 72 -2.19 -4.00 1.92
N LEU A 73 -1.41 -5.01 1.55
CA LEU A 73 -0.70 -5.09 0.28
C LEU A 73 -1.15 -6.34 -0.48
N LYS A 74 -1.22 -6.18 -1.80
CA LYS A 74 -1.30 -7.26 -2.77
C LYS A 74 -0.13 -7.15 -3.74
N GLN A 75 0.66 -8.20 -3.88
CA GLN A 75 1.67 -8.32 -4.92
C GLN A 75 0.97 -8.68 -6.23
N VAL A 76 0.89 -7.72 -7.15
CA VAL A 76 0.20 -7.92 -8.44
C VAL A 76 1.15 -8.58 -9.46
N ALA A 77 2.45 -8.33 -9.32
CA ALA A 77 3.55 -8.98 -10.04
C ALA A 77 4.85 -8.83 -9.22
N PRO A 78 5.95 -9.52 -9.58
CA PRO A 78 7.29 -9.17 -9.07
C PRO A 78 7.53 -7.66 -9.17
N GLY A 79 8.05 -7.02 -8.12
CA GLY A 79 8.30 -5.56 -8.13
C GLY A 79 7.06 -4.67 -8.00
N VAL A 80 5.86 -5.12 -8.42
CA VAL A 80 4.64 -4.30 -8.48
C VAL A 80 3.64 -4.69 -7.40
N ARG A 81 3.32 -3.74 -6.53
CA ARG A 81 2.45 -3.94 -5.36
C ARG A 81 1.35 -2.89 -5.33
N LEU A 82 0.14 -3.32 -5.07
CA LEU A 82 -0.99 -2.44 -4.76
C LEU A 82 -1.13 -2.35 -3.24
N LYS A 83 -1.33 -1.13 -2.75
CA LYS A 83 -1.38 -0.80 -1.32
C LYS A 83 -2.67 -0.10 -0.99
N VAL A 84 -3.31 -0.50 0.11
CA VAL A 84 -4.46 0.20 0.69
C VAL A 84 -4.23 0.47 2.18
N VAL A 85 -4.79 1.57 2.68
CA VAL A 85 -4.79 1.89 4.11
C VAL A 85 -6.07 1.35 4.72
N VAL A 86 -5.95 0.56 5.79
CA VAL A 86 -7.08 0.02 6.54
C VAL A 86 -6.93 0.37 8.01
N PHE A 87 -8.05 0.44 8.74
CA PHE A 87 -8.07 0.78 10.17
C PHE A 87 -8.58 -0.40 10.99
N GLY A 88 -8.03 -0.60 12.17
CA GLY A 88 -8.36 -1.75 13.00
C GLY A 88 -7.82 -1.67 14.43
N PRO A 89 -8.05 -2.73 15.23
CA PRO A 89 -7.48 -2.88 16.57
C PRO A 89 -5.96 -2.92 16.52
N ALA A 90 -5.29 -2.34 17.51
CA ALA A 90 -3.83 -2.27 17.55
C ALA A 90 -3.18 -3.64 17.81
N GLU A 91 -3.95 -4.56 18.39
CA GLU A 91 -3.54 -5.92 18.71
C GLU A 91 -3.42 -6.80 17.45
N ALA A 92 -3.95 -6.36 16.29
CA ALA A 92 -3.89 -7.09 15.02
C ALA A 92 -2.60 -6.81 14.22
N ILE A 93 -1.43 -6.98 14.84
CA ILE A 93 -0.14 -6.60 14.24
C ILE A 93 0.29 -7.62 13.17
N GLY A 94 0.39 -7.14 11.92
CA GLY A 94 0.44 -7.98 10.72
C GLY A 94 1.73 -8.77 10.39
N GLU A 95 2.72 -8.86 11.28
CA GLU A 95 3.84 -9.80 11.04
C GLU A 95 3.45 -11.27 11.28
N GLU A 96 2.37 -11.53 12.00
CA GLU A 96 1.87 -12.88 12.31
C GLU A 96 0.75 -13.36 11.37
N LEU A 97 0.24 -12.49 10.50
CA LEU A 97 -0.90 -12.85 9.66
C LEU A 97 -0.50 -13.81 8.53
N GLY A 98 -1.20 -14.94 8.50
CA GLY A 98 -1.12 -15.91 7.42
C GLY A 98 -1.54 -15.31 6.08
N GLU A 99 -1.28 -16.05 5.00
CA GLU A 99 -1.67 -15.62 3.65
C GLU A 99 -3.18 -15.44 3.54
N ALA A 100 -3.94 -16.36 4.15
CA ALA A 100 -5.39 -16.32 4.17
C ALA A 100 -5.93 -15.07 4.86
N ASP A 101 -5.46 -14.76 6.07
CA ASP A 101 -5.95 -13.59 6.81
C ASP A 101 -5.57 -12.27 6.12
N ALA A 102 -4.34 -12.19 5.60
CA ALA A 102 -3.88 -11.01 4.86
C ALA A 102 -4.69 -10.80 3.57
N ARG A 103 -5.04 -11.90 2.88
CA ARG A 103 -5.93 -11.89 1.72
C ARG A 103 -7.32 -11.41 2.11
N ASP A 104 -7.90 -11.93 3.17
CA ASP A 104 -9.26 -11.58 3.60
C ASP A 104 -9.37 -10.08 3.94
N VAL A 105 -8.35 -9.52 4.60
CA VAL A 105 -8.28 -8.08 4.88
C VAL A 105 -8.26 -7.27 3.58
N PHE A 106 -7.36 -7.62 2.64
CA PHE A 106 -7.22 -6.86 1.39
C PHE A 106 -8.45 -7.00 0.50
N GLU A 107 -8.89 -8.23 0.24
CA GLU A 107 -9.99 -8.55 -0.67
C GLU A 107 -11.32 -8.02 -0.10
N GLY A 108 -11.55 -8.16 1.22
CA GLY A 108 -12.72 -7.59 1.89
C GLY A 108 -12.74 -6.06 1.86
N TYR A 109 -11.58 -5.39 1.90
CA TYR A 109 -11.51 -3.95 1.65
C TYR A 109 -11.82 -3.61 0.19
N ALA A 110 -11.22 -4.33 -0.77
CA ALA A 110 -11.41 -4.11 -2.19
C ALA A 110 -12.85 -4.36 -2.67
N ASP A 111 -13.58 -5.28 -2.05
CA ASP A 111 -15.00 -5.53 -2.33
C ASP A 111 -15.89 -4.37 -1.91
N LYS A 112 -15.54 -3.69 -0.81
CA LYS A 112 -16.23 -2.47 -0.34
C LYS A 112 -15.82 -1.23 -1.13
N HIS A 113 -14.73 -1.28 -1.88
CA HIS A 113 -14.12 -0.13 -2.56
C HIS A 113 -13.84 -0.47 -4.03
N PRO A 114 -14.85 -0.43 -4.92
CA PRO A 114 -14.72 -0.86 -6.33
C PRO A 114 -13.59 -0.18 -7.11
N GLN A 115 -13.18 1.02 -6.70
CA GLN A 115 -12.04 1.74 -7.25
C GLN A 115 -10.72 0.96 -7.10
N ILE A 116 -10.55 0.17 -6.05
CA ILE A 116 -9.35 -0.66 -5.82
C ILE A 116 -9.27 -1.75 -6.89
N ARG A 117 -10.40 -2.39 -7.22
CA ARG A 117 -10.48 -3.37 -8.31
C ARG A 117 -10.19 -2.73 -9.67
N ALA A 118 -10.68 -1.51 -9.89
CA ALA A 118 -10.38 -0.76 -11.10
C ALA A 118 -8.88 -0.43 -11.20
N GLN A 119 -8.26 0.02 -10.11
CA GLN A 119 -6.82 0.28 -10.05
C GLN A 119 -5.99 -0.98 -10.31
N GLU A 120 -6.34 -2.11 -9.67
CA GLU A 120 -5.66 -3.39 -9.93
C GLU A 120 -5.72 -3.78 -11.41
N ARG A 121 -6.90 -3.70 -12.04
CA ARG A 121 -7.06 -3.95 -13.48
C ARG A 121 -6.20 -3.02 -14.32
N MET A 122 -6.20 -1.72 -14.01
CA MET A 122 -5.37 -0.74 -14.74
C MET A 122 -3.88 -1.03 -14.60
N MET A 123 -3.41 -1.44 -13.42
CA MET A 123 -2.02 -1.84 -13.21
C MET A 123 -1.67 -3.08 -14.03
N ARG A 124 -2.51 -4.12 -14.02
CA ARG A 124 -2.32 -5.33 -14.83
C ARG A 124 -2.27 -5.02 -16.33
N LEU A 125 -3.19 -4.18 -16.81
CA LEU A 125 -3.19 -3.74 -18.21
C LEU A 125 -1.92 -2.96 -18.55
N ALA A 126 -1.45 -2.07 -17.68
CA ALA A 126 -0.22 -1.33 -17.89
C ALA A 126 1.02 -2.24 -17.96
N MET A 127 1.07 -3.34 -17.22
CA MET A 127 2.16 -4.32 -17.28
C MET A 127 2.11 -5.21 -18.52
N ALA A 128 0.92 -5.46 -19.08
CA ALA A 128 0.78 -6.27 -20.29
C ALA A 128 1.19 -5.54 -21.57
N ARG A 129 1.37 -4.22 -21.53
CA ARG A 129 1.73 -3.41 -22.70
C ARG A 129 3.19 -3.66 -23.11
N PRO A 130 3.47 -3.95 -24.40
CA PRO A 130 4.83 -4.26 -24.88
C PRO A 130 5.85 -3.14 -24.65
N ASP A 131 5.39 -1.89 -24.65
CA ASP A 131 6.16 -0.65 -24.49
C ASP A 131 6.25 -0.16 -23.03
N SER A 132 5.67 -0.91 -22.08
CA SER A 132 5.62 -0.49 -20.68
C SER A 132 6.97 -0.66 -19.99
N PRO A 133 7.45 0.36 -19.24
CA PRO A 133 8.62 0.21 -18.38
C PRO A 133 8.37 -0.76 -17.20
N TYR A 134 7.11 -1.15 -16.98
CA TYR A 134 6.67 -2.07 -15.92
C TYR A 134 6.32 -3.46 -16.44
N ARG A 135 6.64 -3.76 -17.71
CA ARG A 135 6.40 -5.08 -18.28
C ARG A 135 7.07 -6.16 -17.42
N ASP A 136 6.33 -7.24 -17.18
CA ASP A 136 6.75 -8.39 -16.36
C ASP A 136 7.20 -8.01 -14.93
N GLY A 137 6.69 -6.89 -14.39
CA GLY A 137 7.00 -6.42 -13.04
C GLY A 137 8.07 -5.33 -12.95
N GLY A 138 8.63 -4.91 -14.10
CA GLY A 138 9.74 -3.96 -14.16
C GLY A 138 11.10 -4.62 -13.83
N LYS A 139 12.20 -3.97 -14.21
CA LYS A 139 13.53 -4.40 -13.76
C LYS A 139 13.66 -4.10 -12.24
N PRO A 140 14.14 -5.06 -11.42
CA PRO A 140 14.30 -4.87 -9.98
C PRO A 140 15.32 -3.78 -9.61
#